data_AF-A0A6B2UWR8-F1
#
_entry.id   AF-A0A6B2UWR8-F1
#
_cell.length_a   1.000
_cell.length_b   1.000
_cell.length_c   1.000
_cell.angle_alpha   90.00
_cell.angle_beta   90.00
_cell.angle_gamma   90.00
#
_symmetry.space_group_name_H-M   'P 1'
#
loop_
_entity.id
_entity.type
_entity.pdbx_description
1 polymer ?
#
loop_
_entity_poly.entity_id
_entity_poly.type
_entity_poly.pdbx_seq_one_letter_code
_entity_poly.pdbx_strand_id
1 'polypeptide(L)'
;HPARRLVDAAHSALYRPPPDPTAPRWAGARLRPAPPSWTGGDPDPFGTAAGLLRAEGLAVTAWLVLGHDTRLGTAHPDLTVVNCYGEHYRYALCPSHADVRAYAAALAAEALDGVPVDGVSLEGCGQLGVVHAGVHEKTEGAWTADEARWLSVCCCAACAHAWSARGLHSGAVREALRTAVRTGVAPADDLASTLLAVRHEATDALRAG
;
A
#
# COMPACT_ATOMS: atom_id res chain seq x y z
N HIS A 1 -13.32 7.61 -24.52
CA HIS A 1 -14.56 8.38 -24.28
C HIS A 1 -14.84 9.29 -25.47
N PRO A 2 -16.08 9.39 -26.01
CA PRO A 2 -16.36 10.15 -27.22
C PRO A 2 -16.07 11.66 -27.08
N ALA A 3 -16.25 12.23 -25.89
CA ALA A 3 -16.09 13.68 -25.63
C ALA A 3 -14.88 14.08 -24.74
N ARG A 4 -14.13 13.12 -24.17
CA ARG A 4 -12.96 13.39 -23.30
C ARG A 4 -11.76 12.64 -23.84
N ARG A 5 -10.64 13.35 -24.02
CA ARG A 5 -9.36 12.78 -24.45
C ARG A 5 -8.38 12.64 -23.29
N LEU A 6 -8.58 13.41 -22.22
CA LEU A 6 -7.76 13.40 -21.02
C LEU A 6 -8.67 13.24 -19.79
N VAL A 7 -8.21 12.42 -18.85
CA VAL A 7 -8.79 12.25 -17.52
C VAL A 7 -7.63 12.38 -16.55
N ASP A 8 -7.76 13.32 -15.62
CA ASP A 8 -6.80 13.49 -14.54
C ASP A 8 -7.40 12.92 -13.24
N ALA A 9 -6.72 11.92 -12.68
CA ALA A 9 -7.11 11.25 -11.45
C ALA A 9 -6.24 11.76 -10.31
N ALA A 10 -6.72 12.79 -9.62
CA ALA A 10 -5.93 13.53 -8.63
C ALA A 10 -5.56 12.71 -7.37
N HIS A 11 -6.23 11.58 -7.13
CA HIS A 11 -6.01 10.73 -5.95
C HIS A 11 -6.39 9.27 -6.21
N SER A 12 -5.98 8.36 -5.33
CA SER A 12 -6.49 6.99 -5.31
C SER A 12 -7.97 6.98 -4.88
N ALA A 13 -8.81 6.25 -5.60
CA ALA A 13 -10.25 6.22 -5.35
C ALA A 13 -10.84 4.82 -5.46
N LEU A 14 -11.94 4.59 -4.75
CA LEU A 14 -12.79 3.40 -4.91
C LEU A 14 -13.90 3.71 -5.91
N TYR A 15 -13.93 2.98 -7.03
CA TYR A 15 -14.87 3.16 -8.14
C TYR A 15 -16.24 2.50 -7.90
N ARG A 16 -16.71 2.53 -6.65
CA ARG A 16 -17.97 1.96 -6.16
C ARG A 16 -18.78 3.07 -5.46
N PRO A 17 -20.04 2.83 -5.08
CA PRO A 17 -20.76 3.72 -4.19
C PRO A 17 -19.94 4.03 -2.93
N PRO A 18 -19.98 5.27 -2.42
CA PRO A 18 -19.26 5.62 -1.21
C PRO A 18 -19.66 4.68 -0.06
N PRO A 19 -18.69 4.12 0.69
CA PRO A 19 -18.99 3.20 1.77
C PRO A 19 -19.84 3.89 2.84
N ASP A 20 -20.86 3.19 3.34
CA ASP A 20 -21.63 3.64 4.50
C ASP A 20 -20.67 3.81 5.69
N PRO A 21 -20.52 5.03 6.24
CA PRO A 21 -19.57 5.28 7.31
C PRO A 21 -19.92 4.54 8.61
N THR A 22 -21.18 4.14 8.76
CA THR A 22 -21.73 3.42 9.91
C THR A 22 -21.67 1.90 9.73
N ALA A 23 -21.33 1.40 8.53
CA ALA A 23 -21.21 -0.03 8.29
C ALA A 23 -20.18 -0.65 9.26
N PRO A 24 -20.47 -1.82 9.86
CA PRO A 24 -19.60 -2.44 10.86
C PRO A 24 -18.14 -2.59 10.42
N ARG A 25 -17.89 -2.84 9.12
CA ARG A 25 -16.53 -3.00 8.56
C ARG A 25 -15.68 -1.72 8.60
N TRP A 26 -16.31 -0.55 8.76
CA TRP A 26 -15.64 0.74 8.84
C TRP A 26 -15.69 1.36 10.25
N ALA A 27 -16.25 0.65 11.24
CA ALA A 27 -16.34 1.14 12.61
C ALA A 27 -14.94 1.37 13.20
N GLY A 28 -14.67 2.61 13.66
CA GLY A 28 -13.37 2.99 14.21
C GLY A 28 -12.21 3.04 13.19
N ALA A 29 -12.49 2.86 11.90
CA ALA A 29 -11.46 2.83 10.87
C ALA A 29 -10.77 4.21 10.73
N ARG A 30 -9.44 4.21 10.86
CA ARG A 30 -8.58 5.39 10.62
C ARG A 30 -8.43 5.69 9.13
N LEU A 31 -8.47 4.67 8.29
CA LEU A 31 -8.27 4.75 6.85
C LEU A 31 -9.57 4.45 6.11
N ARG A 32 -9.89 5.25 5.09
CA ARG A 32 -11.09 5.10 4.25
C ARG A 32 -10.79 5.49 2.81
N PRO A 33 -11.30 4.75 1.80
CA PRO A 33 -11.13 5.14 0.42
C PRO A 33 -11.88 6.44 0.13
N ALA A 34 -11.38 7.21 -0.84
CA ALA A 34 -12.09 8.37 -1.36
C ALA A 34 -12.95 7.98 -2.58
N PRO A 35 -14.06 8.68 -2.83
CA PRO A 35 -14.78 8.53 -4.09
C PRO A 35 -13.99 9.18 -5.25
N PRO A 36 -14.18 8.73 -6.49
CA PRO A 36 -13.62 9.37 -7.67
C PRO A 36 -14.38 10.67 -7.98
N SER A 37 -13.67 11.72 -8.39
CA SER A 37 -14.28 12.97 -8.88
C SER A 37 -14.29 13.08 -10.41
N TRP A 38 -13.72 12.10 -11.12
CA TRP A 38 -13.48 12.13 -12.56
C TRP A 38 -14.30 11.12 -13.38
N THR A 39 -15.17 10.34 -12.74
CA THR A 39 -16.00 9.30 -13.38
C THR A 39 -17.35 9.82 -13.89
N GLY A 40 -17.60 11.13 -13.78
CA GLY A 40 -18.89 11.71 -14.12
C GLY A 40 -19.90 11.55 -12.99
N GLY A 41 -21.18 11.39 -13.33
CA GLY A 41 -22.28 11.27 -12.37
C GLY A 41 -22.72 9.84 -12.06
N ASP A 42 -22.05 8.81 -12.60
CA ASP A 42 -22.36 7.42 -12.27
C ASP A 42 -21.92 7.14 -10.82
N PRO A 43 -22.85 6.75 -9.92
CA PRO A 43 -22.52 6.42 -8.53
C PRO A 43 -21.75 5.10 -8.39
N ASP A 44 -21.74 4.25 -9.42
CA ASP A 44 -21.09 2.93 -9.40
C ASP A 44 -20.40 2.60 -10.75
N PRO A 45 -19.34 3.34 -11.11
CA PRO A 45 -18.70 3.19 -12.42
C PRO A 45 -18.09 1.80 -12.63
N PHE A 46 -17.56 1.16 -11.58
CA PHE A 46 -17.06 -0.22 -11.68
C PHE A 46 -18.20 -1.22 -11.89
N GLY A 47 -19.29 -1.12 -11.11
CA GLY A 47 -20.43 -2.03 -11.23
C GLY A 47 -21.10 -1.93 -12.60
N THR A 48 -21.31 -0.71 -13.10
CA THR A 48 -21.82 -0.46 -14.45
C THR A 48 -20.92 -1.08 -15.51
N ALA A 49 -19.61 -0.82 -15.46
CA ALA A 49 -18.65 -1.37 -16.43
C ALA A 49 -18.58 -2.90 -16.39
N ALA A 50 -18.54 -3.48 -15.19
CA ALA A 50 -18.54 -4.93 -15.00
C ALA A 50 -19.79 -5.59 -15.58
N GLY A 51 -20.97 -5.02 -15.31
CA GLY A 51 -22.24 -5.50 -15.86
C GLY A 51 -22.28 -5.47 -17.39
N LEU A 52 -21.83 -4.37 -18.00
CA LEU A 52 -21.77 -4.22 -19.46
C LEU A 52 -20.82 -5.22 -20.11
N LEU A 53 -19.62 -5.40 -19.56
CA LEU A 53 -18.64 -6.36 -20.11
C LEU A 53 -19.16 -7.80 -20.02
N ARG A 54 -19.79 -8.16 -18.90
CA ARG A 54 -20.35 -9.50 -18.71
C ARG A 54 -21.56 -9.78 -19.59
N ALA A 55 -22.38 -8.77 -19.89
CA ALA A 55 -23.50 -8.91 -20.82
C ALA A 55 -23.04 -9.31 -22.24
N GLU A 56 -21.81 -8.90 -22.60
CA GLU A 56 -21.13 -9.29 -23.85
C GLU A 56 -20.33 -10.60 -23.72
N GLY A 57 -20.45 -11.31 -22.59
CA GLY A 57 -19.75 -12.58 -22.35
C GLY A 57 -18.26 -12.43 -22.01
N LEU A 58 -17.79 -11.22 -21.67
CA LEU A 58 -16.40 -11.00 -21.29
C LEU A 58 -16.18 -11.25 -19.79
N ALA A 59 -15.07 -11.90 -19.46
CA ALA A 59 -14.64 -12.08 -18.08
C ALA A 59 -14.15 -10.74 -17.49
N VAL A 60 -14.48 -10.50 -16.22
CA VAL A 60 -14.14 -9.29 -15.46
C VAL A 60 -13.29 -9.69 -14.25
N THR A 61 -12.08 -9.17 -14.17
CA THR A 61 -11.23 -9.27 -12.97
C THR A 61 -11.19 -7.91 -12.28
N ALA A 62 -11.55 -7.86 -10.99
CA ALA A 62 -11.39 -6.65 -10.18
C ALA A 62 -9.90 -6.42 -9.90
N TRP A 63 -9.39 -5.21 -10.16
CA TRP A 63 -8.03 -4.83 -9.78
C TRP A 63 -8.07 -3.87 -8.61
N LEU A 64 -7.41 -4.26 -7.51
CA LEU A 64 -7.42 -3.54 -6.25
C LEU A 64 -6.00 -3.19 -5.84
N VAL A 65 -5.79 -1.92 -5.52
CA VAL A 65 -4.52 -1.40 -5.02
C VAL A 65 -4.67 -1.19 -3.50
N LEU A 66 -3.94 -1.97 -2.70
CA LEU A 66 -4.13 -2.02 -1.24
C LEU A 66 -3.23 -1.05 -0.49
N GLY A 67 -1.91 -1.26 -0.58
CA GLY A 67 -0.91 -0.52 0.20
C GLY A 67 -0.40 0.77 -0.45
N HIS A 68 -0.95 1.19 -1.60
CA HIS A 68 -0.49 2.34 -2.36
C HIS A 68 -1.55 3.46 -2.43
N ASP A 69 -1.43 4.45 -1.54
CA ASP A 69 -2.33 5.62 -1.50
C ASP A 69 -1.61 6.83 -0.89
N THR A 70 -1.15 7.74 -1.76
CA THR A 70 -0.46 8.98 -1.35
C THR A 70 -1.35 9.89 -0.50
N ARG A 71 -2.67 9.92 -0.75
CA ARG A 71 -3.62 10.75 0.01
C ARG A 71 -3.71 10.24 1.45
N LEU A 72 -3.88 8.92 1.63
CA LEU A 72 -3.92 8.30 2.95
C LEU A 72 -2.59 8.42 3.68
N GLY A 73 -1.45 8.14 3.03
CA GLY A 73 -0.15 8.27 3.69
C GLY A 73 0.25 9.72 4.00
N THR A 74 -0.29 10.70 3.26
CA THR A 74 -0.17 12.13 3.62
C THR A 74 -0.97 12.46 4.88
N ALA A 75 -2.21 11.97 4.97
CA ALA A 75 -3.09 12.21 6.11
C ALA A 75 -2.66 11.43 7.38
N HIS A 76 -2.05 10.25 7.21
CA HIS A 76 -1.64 9.33 8.29
C HIS A 76 -0.16 8.94 8.15
N PRO A 77 0.80 9.89 8.35
CA PRO A 77 2.24 9.61 8.26
C PRO A 77 2.68 8.41 9.10
N ASP A 78 2.08 8.22 10.27
CA ASP A 78 2.46 7.20 11.22
C ASP A 78 2.18 5.77 10.73
N LEU A 79 1.39 5.63 9.67
CA LEU A 79 1.04 4.36 9.03
C LEU A 79 1.86 4.07 7.76
N THR A 80 2.77 4.97 7.37
CA THR A 80 3.55 4.79 6.13
C THR A 80 4.83 4.01 6.35
N VAL A 81 5.41 3.53 5.25
CA VAL A 81 6.81 3.10 5.24
C VAL A 81 7.71 4.29 5.59
N VAL A 82 8.72 4.02 6.42
CA VAL A 82 9.72 5.00 6.85
C VAL A 82 11.09 4.39 6.61
N ASN A 83 12.01 5.09 5.96
CA ASN A 83 13.36 4.54 5.74
C ASN A 83 14.25 4.66 6.99
N CYS A 84 15.49 4.18 6.90
CA CYS A 84 16.47 4.24 8.00
C CYS A 84 16.95 5.65 8.38
N TYR A 85 16.63 6.66 7.56
CA TYR A 85 16.87 8.08 7.84
C TYR A 85 15.66 8.78 8.47
N GLY A 86 14.52 8.10 8.61
CA GLY A 86 13.30 8.68 9.16
C GLY A 86 12.40 9.36 8.12
N GLU A 87 12.68 9.18 6.83
CA GLU A 87 11.91 9.78 5.75
C GLU A 87 10.71 8.90 5.41
N HIS A 88 9.55 9.52 5.23
CA HIS A 88 8.28 8.84 4.98
C HIS A 88 8.00 8.66 3.49
N TYR A 89 7.74 7.44 3.08
CA TYR A 89 7.22 7.13 1.74
C TYR A 89 5.71 7.29 1.75
N ARG A 90 5.24 8.51 1.48
CA ARG A 90 3.81 8.89 1.58
C ARG A 90 2.89 8.06 0.70
N TYR A 91 3.41 7.50 -0.38
CA TYR A 91 2.68 6.61 -1.26
C TYR A 91 2.48 5.21 -0.65
N ALA A 92 3.30 4.78 0.31
CA ALA A 92 3.37 3.39 0.79
C ALA A 92 2.84 3.24 2.21
N LEU A 93 1.69 2.59 2.39
CA LEU A 93 1.19 2.15 3.69
C LEU A 93 1.93 0.89 4.15
N CYS A 94 2.27 0.81 5.43
CA CYS A 94 3.04 -0.31 5.97
C CYS A 94 2.12 -1.42 6.54
N PRO A 95 2.16 -2.66 5.99
CA PRO A 95 1.26 -3.73 6.43
C PRO A 95 1.56 -4.27 7.84
N SER A 96 2.66 -3.85 8.47
CA SER A 96 2.94 -4.13 9.88
C SER A 96 1.90 -3.49 10.81
N HIS A 97 1.23 -2.42 10.37
CA HIS A 97 0.15 -1.80 11.13
C HIS A 97 -1.17 -2.55 10.95
N ALA A 98 -1.84 -2.85 12.07
CA ALA A 98 -3.16 -3.49 12.05
C ALA A 98 -4.20 -2.64 11.30
N ASP A 99 -4.14 -1.31 11.44
CA ASP A 99 -5.02 -0.37 10.73
C ASP A 99 -4.94 -0.53 9.21
N VAL A 100 -3.72 -0.74 8.67
CA VAL A 100 -3.48 -0.90 7.23
C VAL A 100 -4.04 -2.25 6.74
N ARG A 101 -3.89 -3.32 7.53
CA ARG A 101 -4.47 -4.63 7.18
C ARG A 101 -5.99 -4.61 7.23
N ALA A 102 -6.57 -4.01 8.27
CA ALA A 102 -8.02 -3.85 8.39
C ALA A 102 -8.60 -3.01 7.23
N TYR A 103 -7.91 -1.93 6.85
CA TYR A 103 -8.25 -1.13 5.68
C TYR A 103 -8.24 -1.94 4.38
N ALA A 104 -7.20 -2.72 4.14
CA ALA A 104 -7.08 -3.54 2.94
C ALA A 104 -8.21 -4.57 2.82
N ALA A 105 -8.52 -5.27 3.91
CA ALA A 105 -9.62 -6.24 3.96
C ALA A 105 -10.98 -5.55 3.74
N ALA A 106 -11.24 -4.43 4.42
CA ALA A 106 -12.46 -3.66 4.26
C ALA A 106 -12.62 -3.10 2.84
N LEU A 107 -11.53 -2.59 2.24
CA LEU A 107 -11.51 -2.11 0.87
C LEU A 107 -11.83 -3.23 -0.13
N ALA A 108 -11.21 -4.39 0.01
CA ALA A 108 -11.48 -5.54 -0.85
C ALA A 108 -12.93 -6.00 -0.73
N ALA A 109 -13.44 -6.11 0.50
CA ALA A 109 -14.82 -6.50 0.74
C ALA A 109 -15.80 -5.45 0.19
N GLU A 110 -15.52 -4.15 0.28
CA GLU A 110 -16.35 -3.07 -0.29
C GLU A 110 -16.32 -3.07 -1.82
N ALA A 111 -15.14 -3.31 -2.42
CA ALA A 111 -14.96 -3.28 -3.86
C ALA A 111 -15.70 -4.40 -4.58
N LEU A 112 -15.84 -5.56 -3.92
CA LEU A 112 -16.43 -6.77 -4.47
C LEU A 112 -17.91 -6.94 -4.11
N ASP A 113 -18.42 -6.18 -3.13
CA ASP A 113 -19.79 -6.35 -2.64
C ASP A 113 -20.82 -6.08 -3.74
N GLY A 114 -21.66 -7.09 -4.00
CA GLY A 114 -22.72 -7.02 -5.00
C GLY A 114 -22.27 -6.95 -6.47
N VAL A 115 -20.97 -7.16 -6.79
CA VAL A 115 -20.49 -7.16 -8.19
C VAL A 115 -20.13 -8.57 -8.64
N PRO A 116 -20.71 -9.06 -9.76
CA PRO A 116 -20.25 -10.30 -10.34
C PRO A 116 -18.88 -10.09 -11.01
N VAL A 117 -17.85 -10.72 -10.46
CA VAL A 117 -16.48 -10.75 -11.02
C VAL A 117 -16.02 -12.20 -11.15
N ASP A 118 -15.12 -12.45 -12.12
CA ASP A 118 -14.54 -13.77 -12.38
C ASP A 118 -13.19 -13.95 -11.67
N GLY A 119 -12.62 -12.88 -11.13
CA GLY A 119 -11.35 -12.92 -10.41
C GLY A 119 -11.00 -11.59 -9.74
N VAL A 120 -9.91 -11.63 -8.96
CA VAL A 120 -9.35 -10.47 -8.28
C VAL A 120 -7.84 -10.44 -8.48
N SER A 121 -7.33 -9.28 -8.86
CA SER A 121 -5.90 -8.97 -8.94
C SER A 121 -5.55 -7.94 -7.85
N LEU A 122 -4.61 -8.29 -6.98
CA LEU A 122 -4.19 -7.44 -5.87
C LEU A 122 -2.82 -6.81 -6.16
N GLU A 123 -2.76 -5.49 -6.09
CA GLU A 123 -1.55 -4.69 -6.20
C GLU A 123 -1.21 -4.03 -4.86
N GLY A 124 0.08 -3.78 -4.62
CA GLY A 124 0.53 -3.24 -3.34
C GLY A 124 0.20 -4.17 -2.16
N CYS A 125 0.09 -5.48 -2.42
CA CYS A 125 -0.19 -6.52 -1.43
C CYS A 125 1.09 -6.93 -0.69
N GLY A 126 1.73 -5.94 -0.08
CA GLY A 126 2.99 -6.04 0.67
C GLY A 126 3.62 -4.67 0.88
N GLN A 127 4.71 -4.62 1.65
CA GLN A 127 5.44 -3.37 1.86
C GLN A 127 6.11 -2.90 0.55
N LEU A 128 5.82 -1.67 0.12
CA LEU A 128 6.52 -1.03 -0.99
C LEU A 128 7.89 -0.46 -0.55
N GLY A 129 8.77 -0.25 -1.53
CA GLY A 129 10.12 0.26 -1.34
C GLY A 129 10.35 1.59 -2.05
N VAL A 130 11.57 2.11 -1.95
CA VAL A 130 11.96 3.45 -2.42
C VAL A 130 11.79 3.64 -3.94
N VAL A 131 11.94 2.57 -4.72
CA VAL A 131 11.95 2.60 -6.19
C VAL A 131 10.58 2.92 -6.79
N HIS A 132 9.50 2.84 -6.01
CA HIS A 132 8.18 3.24 -6.50
C HIS A 132 8.11 4.74 -6.86
N ALA A 133 8.89 5.56 -6.15
CA ALA A 133 8.91 7.01 -6.24
C ALA A 133 7.54 7.70 -5.95
N GLY A 134 7.59 9.01 -5.70
CA GLY A 134 6.42 9.89 -5.54
C GLY A 134 6.10 10.71 -6.80
N VAL A 135 4.94 11.38 -6.79
CA VAL A 135 4.33 12.07 -7.96
C VAL A 135 5.25 13.11 -8.65
N HIS A 136 6.25 13.67 -7.96
CA HIS A 136 7.24 14.59 -8.55
C HIS A 136 8.65 14.39 -7.97
N GLU A 137 8.93 13.18 -7.51
CA GLU A 137 10.23 12.81 -6.98
C GLU A 137 11.29 12.78 -8.09
N LYS A 138 12.50 13.29 -7.80
CA LYS A 138 13.59 13.48 -8.79
C LYS A 138 14.84 12.70 -8.41
N THR A 139 14.63 11.48 -7.91
CA THR A 139 15.66 10.59 -7.40
C THR A 139 15.76 9.31 -8.24
N GLU A 140 15.08 9.25 -9.39
CA GLU A 140 15.23 8.15 -10.32
C GLU A 140 16.70 8.00 -10.74
N GLY A 141 17.25 6.79 -10.58
CA GLY A 141 18.66 6.51 -10.83
C GLY A 141 19.63 7.05 -9.78
N ALA A 142 19.15 7.61 -8.66
CA ALA A 142 20.02 8.16 -7.61
C ALA A 142 20.71 7.08 -6.75
N TRP A 143 20.27 5.82 -6.84
CA TRP A 143 20.75 4.72 -6.01
C TRP A 143 21.09 3.50 -6.86
N THR A 144 22.13 2.78 -6.45
CA THR A 144 22.40 1.40 -6.85
C THR A 144 21.28 0.47 -6.34
N ALA A 145 21.23 -0.75 -6.87
CA ALA A 145 20.25 -1.75 -6.43
C ALA A 145 20.37 -2.08 -4.93
N ASP A 146 21.59 -2.13 -4.39
CA ASP A 146 21.82 -2.43 -2.98
C ASP A 146 21.42 -1.26 -2.07
N GLU A 147 21.76 -0.03 -2.43
CA GLU A 147 21.29 1.17 -1.72
C GLU A 147 19.76 1.24 -1.68
N ALA A 148 19.11 1.03 -2.83
CA ALA A 148 17.66 1.01 -2.94
C ALA A 148 17.04 -0.11 -2.10
N ARG A 149 17.67 -1.29 -2.05
CA ARG A 149 17.24 -2.41 -1.21
C ARG A 149 17.21 -2.04 0.27
N TRP A 150 18.28 -1.44 0.78
CA TRP A 150 18.38 -1.09 2.20
C TRP A 150 17.53 0.13 2.57
N LEU A 151 17.38 1.11 1.67
CA LEU A 151 16.41 2.21 1.81
C LEU A 151 14.96 1.69 1.87
N SER A 152 14.68 0.56 1.21
CA SER A 152 13.36 -0.06 1.17
C SER A 152 13.00 -0.87 2.42
N VAL A 153 13.84 -0.90 3.47
CA VAL A 153 13.50 -1.53 4.75
C VAL A 153 12.74 -0.54 5.63
N CYS A 154 11.50 -0.88 6.00
CA CYS A 154 10.66 -0.01 6.82
C CYS A 154 11.14 0.02 8.27
N CYS A 155 11.37 1.22 8.79
CA CYS A 155 11.76 1.56 10.15
C CYS A 155 10.61 2.24 10.92
N CYS A 156 9.35 2.08 10.50
CA CYS A 156 8.20 2.65 11.24
C CYS A 156 8.08 2.05 12.65
N ALA A 157 7.20 2.61 13.48
CA ALA A 157 7.01 2.15 14.86
C ALA A 157 6.59 0.67 14.94
N ALA A 158 5.72 0.20 14.05
CA ALA A 158 5.28 -1.20 14.04
C ALA A 158 6.40 -2.17 13.66
N CYS A 159 7.20 -1.85 12.62
CA CYS A 159 8.37 -2.64 12.24
C CYS A 159 9.43 -2.65 13.36
N ALA A 160 9.70 -1.50 13.96
CA ALA A 160 10.65 -1.39 15.08
C ALA A 160 10.22 -2.24 16.28
N HIS A 161 8.92 -2.25 16.62
CA HIS A 161 8.38 -3.11 17.65
C HIS A 161 8.56 -4.60 17.30
N ALA A 162 8.27 -4.99 16.06
CA ALA A 162 8.46 -6.37 15.60
C ALA A 162 9.92 -6.83 15.62
N TRP A 163 10.88 -5.92 15.42
CA TRP A 163 12.31 -6.21 15.59
C TRP A 163 12.66 -6.40 17.06
N SER A 164 12.17 -5.54 17.94
CA SER A 164 12.42 -5.67 19.39
C SER A 164 11.81 -6.93 19.99
N ALA A 165 10.66 -7.39 19.48
CA ALA A 165 10.09 -8.70 19.83
C ALA A 165 11.02 -9.89 19.47
N ARG A 166 12.00 -9.67 18.58
CA ARG A 166 13.03 -10.65 18.18
C ARG A 166 14.40 -10.37 18.80
N GLY A 167 14.45 -9.54 19.85
CA GLY A 167 15.69 -9.21 20.56
C GLY A 167 16.58 -8.18 19.87
N LEU A 168 16.12 -7.54 18.79
CA LEU A 168 16.90 -6.50 18.11
C LEU A 168 16.67 -5.11 18.72
N HIS A 169 17.75 -4.36 18.90
CA HIS A 169 17.68 -2.95 19.27
C HIS A 169 17.41 -2.08 18.02
N SER A 170 16.24 -1.45 17.95
CA SER A 170 15.79 -0.71 16.76
C SER A 170 16.74 0.41 16.31
N GLY A 171 17.40 1.09 17.26
CA GLY A 171 18.41 2.10 16.95
C GLY A 171 19.67 1.51 16.29
N ALA A 172 20.07 0.29 16.69
CA ALA A 172 21.23 -0.39 16.12
C ALA A 172 20.89 -0.92 14.71
N VAL A 173 19.66 -1.43 14.51
CA VAL A 173 19.15 -1.82 13.19
C VAL A 173 19.19 -0.64 12.21
N ARG A 174 18.67 0.53 12.62
CA ARG A 174 18.70 1.74 11.77
C ARG A 174 20.12 2.14 11.40
N GLU A 175 21.06 2.08 12.34
CA GLU A 175 22.45 2.42 12.07
C GLU A 175 23.14 1.43 11.13
N ALA A 176 22.87 0.13 11.29
CA ALA A 176 23.34 -0.89 10.36
C ALA A 176 22.78 -0.67 8.94
N LEU A 177 21.49 -0.33 8.81
CA LEU A 177 20.88 0.00 7.52
C LEU A 177 21.49 1.26 6.90
N ARG A 178 21.70 2.33 7.69
CA ARG A 178 22.38 3.55 7.21
C ARG A 178 23.81 3.27 6.75
N THR A 179 24.53 2.43 7.49
CA THR A 179 25.87 1.98 7.10
C THR A 179 25.82 1.24 5.77
N ALA A 180 24.88 0.29 5.61
CA ALA A 180 24.73 -0.47 4.37
C ALA A 180 24.35 0.41 3.17
N VAL A 181 23.51 1.43 3.36
CA VAL A 181 23.22 2.42 2.32
C VAL A 181 24.49 3.22 1.96
N ARG A 182 25.26 3.69 2.94
CA ARG A 182 26.46 4.51 2.67
C ARG A 182 27.62 3.75 2.04
N THR A 183 27.80 2.48 2.38
CA THR A 183 28.99 1.70 2.00
C THR A 183 28.71 0.67 0.92
N GLY A 184 27.43 0.38 0.64
CA GLY A 184 27.02 -0.75 -0.21
C GLY A 184 27.25 -2.13 0.44
N VAL A 185 27.79 -2.18 1.66
CA VAL A 185 28.07 -3.45 2.36
C VAL A 185 26.84 -3.90 3.12
N ALA A 186 26.35 -5.10 2.83
CA ALA A 186 25.19 -5.66 3.51
C ALA A 186 25.38 -5.74 5.04
N PRO A 187 24.31 -5.56 5.84
CA PRO A 187 24.34 -5.92 7.25
C PRO A 187 24.63 -7.42 7.43
N ALA A 188 25.00 -7.82 8.64
CA ALA A 188 25.19 -9.23 8.98
C ALA A 188 23.97 -10.08 8.57
N ASP A 189 24.21 -11.30 8.07
CA ASP A 189 23.19 -12.15 7.46
C ASP A 189 22.04 -12.50 8.41
N ASP A 190 22.33 -12.66 9.70
CA ASP A 190 21.36 -12.92 10.76
C ASP A 190 20.40 -11.73 10.96
N LEU A 191 20.95 -10.51 10.97
CA LEU A 191 20.17 -9.28 11.00
C LEU A 191 19.32 -9.16 9.73
N ALA A 192 19.92 -9.28 8.54
CA ALA A 192 19.20 -9.18 7.28
C ALA A 192 18.06 -10.19 7.17
N SER A 193 18.29 -11.44 7.59
CA SER A 193 17.29 -12.51 7.63
C SER A 193 16.15 -12.18 8.58
N THR A 194 16.45 -11.62 9.75
CA THR A 194 15.45 -11.22 10.74
C THR A 194 14.56 -10.08 10.22
N LEU A 195 15.14 -9.08 9.55
CA LEU A 195 14.39 -7.97 8.95
C LEU A 195 13.48 -8.46 7.82
N LEU A 196 13.96 -9.40 7.00
CA LEU A 196 13.17 -10.01 5.93
C LEU A 196 12.00 -10.82 6.49
N ALA A 197 12.22 -11.61 7.54
CA ALA A 197 11.17 -12.39 8.20
C ALA A 197 10.03 -11.48 8.71
N VAL A 198 10.35 -10.35 9.34
CA VAL A 198 9.34 -9.36 9.78
C VAL A 198 8.52 -8.84 8.61
N ARG A 199 9.17 -8.53 7.48
CA ARG A 199 8.48 -8.07 6.27
C ARG A 199 7.57 -9.14 5.67
N HIS A 200 8.02 -10.39 5.63
CA HIS A 200 7.23 -11.51 5.13
C HIS A 200 6.00 -11.74 6.00
N GLU A 201 6.15 -11.83 7.32
CA GLU A 201 5.02 -12.02 8.22
C GLU A 201 3.97 -10.89 8.12
N ALA A 202 4.41 -9.64 8.01
CA ALA A 202 3.49 -8.53 7.79
C ALA A 202 2.73 -8.64 6.46
N THR A 203 3.39 -9.15 5.42
CA THR A 203 2.80 -9.39 4.09
C THR A 203 1.84 -10.57 4.11
N ASP A 204 2.20 -11.65 4.80
CA ASP A 204 1.34 -12.83 4.95
C ASP A 204 0.09 -12.50 5.77
N ALA A 205 0.25 -11.72 6.85
CA ALA A 205 -0.87 -11.23 7.63
C ALA A 205 -1.82 -10.31 6.82
N LEU A 206 -1.29 -9.56 5.86
CA LEU A 206 -2.11 -8.75 4.94
C LEU A 206 -2.94 -9.64 3.99
N ARG A 207 -2.39 -10.80 3.58
CA ARG A 207 -3.02 -11.73 2.63
C ARG A 207 -4.00 -12.70 3.28
N ALA A 208 -3.90 -12.89 4.60
CA ALA A 208 -4.73 -13.83 5.35
C ALA A 208 -6.08 -13.25 5.78
N GLY A 209 -6.26 -11.92 5.74
CA GLY A 209 -7.51 -11.22 6.06
C GLY A 209 -8.39 -11.03 4.84
#